data_AF-A0A3D1BVP8-F1
#
_entry.id   AF-A0A3D1BVP8-F1
#
_cell.length_a   1.000
_cell.length_b   1.000
_cell.length_c   1.000
_cell.angle_alpha   90.00
_cell.angle_beta   90.00
_cell.angle_gamma   90.00
#
_symmetry.space_group_name_H-M   'P 1'
#
loop_
_entity.id
_entity.type
_entity.pdbx_description
1 polymer ?
#
loop_
_entity_poly.entity_id
_entity_poly.type
_entity_poly.pdbx_seq_one_letter_code
_entity_poly.pdbx_strand_id
1 'polypeptide(L)' 'MKKLYLLSVIILLSSQAYSQVIHDAYDCSTIIVGRKASASGNVLIGHNEDDGGMQVVNFYKI' A
#
# COMPACT_ATOMS: atom_id res chain seq x y z
N MET A 1 37.97 6.55 -18.21
CA MET A 1 37.43 7.50 -17.20
C MET A 1 36.10 8.13 -17.64
N LYS A 2 36.05 8.98 -18.68
CA LYS A 2 34.80 9.67 -19.10
C LYS A 2 33.64 8.73 -19.47
N LYS A 3 33.91 7.64 -20.19
CA LYS A 3 32.90 6.61 -20.54
C LYS A 3 32.34 5.89 -19.32
N LEU A 4 33.17 5.67 -18.29
CA LEU A 4 32.77 5.03 -17.03
C LEU A 4 31.84 5.95 -16.22
N TYR A 5 32.14 7.25 -16.22
CA TYR A 5 31.32 8.30 -15.61
C TYR A 5 29.95 8.44 -16.31
N LEU A 6 29.93 8.32 -17.64
CA LEU A 6 28.70 8.32 -18.41
C LEU A 6 27.82 7.11 -18.06
N LEU A 7 28.44 5.93 -17.94
CA LEU A 7 27.74 4.70 -17.57
C LEU A 7 27.14 4.77 -16.17
N SER A 8 27.88 5.31 -15.19
CA SER A 8 27.36 5.49 -13.83
C SER A 8 26.17 6.47 -13.77
N VAL A 9 26.20 7.53 -14.58
CA VAL A 9 25.08 8.49 -14.66
C VAL A 9 23.84 7.83 -15.28
N ILE A 10 24.01 7.02 -16.34
CA ILE A 10 22.90 6.29 -16.97
C ILE A 10 22.26 5.30 -15.98
N ILE A 11 23.08 4.57 -15.20
CA ILE A 11 22.58 3.63 -14.18
C ILE A 11 21.77 4.38 -13.11
N LEU A 12 22.29 5.49 -12.57
CA LEU A 12 21.59 6.32 -11.58
C LEU A 12 20.27 6.90 -12.11
N LEU A 13 20.22 7.33 -13.37
CA LEU A 13 18.99 7.84 -13.99
C LEU A 13 17.97 6.71 -14.22
N SER A 14 18.43 5.51 -14.59
CA SER A 14 17.55 4.36 -14.79
C SER A 14 16.92 3.83 -13.49
N SER A 15 17.63 3.89 -12.36
CA SER A 15 17.08 3.49 -11.06
C SER A 15 15.95 4.39 -10.57
N GLN A 16 15.99 5.69 -10.89
CA GLN A 16 14.96 6.66 -10.49
C GLN A 16 13.65 6.44 -11.24
N ALA A 17 13.72 5.99 -12.51
CA ALA A 17 12.54 5.74 -13.34
C ALA A 17 11.73 4.51 -12.87
N TYR A 18 12.37 3.53 -12.24
CA TYR A 18 11.70 2.32 -11.75
C TYR A 18 10.81 2.56 -10.53
N SER A 19 11.20 3.48 -9.64
CA SER A 19 10.46 3.76 -8.40
C SER A 19 9.09 4.42 -8.62
N GLN A 20 8.81 4.99 -9.80
CA GLN A 20 7.53 5.64 -10.09
C GLN A 20 6.41 4.66 -10.49
N VAL A 21 6.73 3.38 -10.74
CA VAL A 21 5.76 2.36 -11.20
C VAL A 21 5.13 1.59 -10.03
N ILE A 22 5.67 1.69 -8.81
CA ILE A 22 5.21 0.95 -7.62
C ILE A 22 4.45 1.88 -6.66
N HIS A 23 3.51 2.69 -7.17
CA HIS A 23 2.68 3.52 -6.29
C HIS A 23 1.34 2.87 -5.92
N ASP A 24 0.89 1.83 -6.64
CA ASP A 24 -0.42 1.20 -6.43
C ASP A 24 -0.39 0.00 -5.45
N ALA A 25 0.73 -0.25 -4.77
CA ALA A 25 0.89 -1.45 -3.94
C ALA A 25 0.48 -1.27 -2.47
N TYR A 26 0.00 -0.08 -2.09
CA TYR A 26 -0.26 0.32 -0.70
C TYR A 26 -1.65 0.92 -0.49
N ASP A 27 -2.62 0.56 -1.34
CA ASP A 27 -3.97 1.10 -1.25
C ASP A 27 -4.76 0.46 -0.10
N CYS A 28 -5.08 1.27 0.90
CA CYS A 28 -5.96 0.88 1.99
C CYS A 28 -7.43 0.89 1.54
N SER A 29 -8.21 -0.08 2.04
CA SER A 29 -9.64 -0.20 1.79
C SER A 29 -10.42 -0.33 3.09
N THR A 30 -11.65 0.19 3.09
CA THR A 30 -12.56 0.10 4.23
C THR A 30 -13.89 -0.52 3.82
N ILE A 31 -14.34 -1.50 4.60
CA ILE A 31 -15.65 -2.13 4.45
C ILE A 31 -16.52 -1.74 5.64
N ILE A 32 -17.72 -1.23 5.36
CA ILE A 32 -18.73 -0.90 6.37
C ILE A 32 -19.99 -1.69 6.04
N VAL A 33 -20.46 -2.49 6.99
CA VAL A 33 -21.72 -3.24 6.87
C VAL A 33 -22.70 -2.72 7.91
N GLY A 34 -23.80 -2.15 7.44
CA GLY A 34 -24.88 -1.68 8.30
C GLY A 34 -25.60 -2.84 8.99
N ARG A 35 -26.16 -2.57 10.17
CA ARG A 35 -26.85 -3.59 10.99
C ARG A 35 -27.98 -4.36 10.29
N LYS A 36 -28.65 -3.74 9.32
CA LYS A 36 -29.73 -4.38 8.54
C LYS A 36 -29.20 -5.24 7.39
N ALA A 37 -27.94 -5.04 7.02
CA ALA A 37 -27.26 -5.77 5.95
C ALA A 37 -26.39 -6.92 6.49
N SER A 38 -25.96 -6.85 7.75
CA SER A 38 -25.17 -7.92 8.37
C SER A 38 -26.06 -9.08 8.83
N ALA A 39 -25.57 -10.31 8.67
CA ALA A 39 -26.28 -11.51 9.11
C ALA A 39 -26.46 -11.59 10.63
N SER A 40 -25.55 -10.97 11.40
CA SER A 40 -25.58 -10.97 12.86
C SER A 40 -26.36 -9.81 13.47
N GLY A 41 -26.84 -8.86 12.66
CA GLY A 41 -27.53 -7.67 13.17
C GLY A 41 -26.61 -6.61 13.80
N ASN A 42 -25.28 -6.81 13.75
CA ASN A 42 -24.28 -5.88 14.27
C ASN A 42 -23.77 -4.92 13.18
N VAL A 43 -23.22 -3.77 13.55
CA VAL A 43 -22.42 -2.95 12.63
C VAL A 43 -21.05 -3.58 12.52
N LEU A 44 -20.55 -3.78 11.30
CA LEU A 44 -19.23 -4.32 11.05
C LEU A 44 -18.37 -3.27 10.35
N ILE A 45 -17.13 -3.11 10.81
CA ILE A 45 -16.13 -2.22 10.24
C ILE A 45 -14.86 -3.05 10.04
N GLY A 46 -14.33 -3.04 8.82
CA GLY A 46 -13.06 -3.68 8.47
C GLY A 46 -12.17 -2.73 7.69
N HIS A 47 -10.87 -2.81 7.95
CA HIS A 47 -9.82 -2.01 7.31
C HIS A 47 -8.62 -2.92 7.05
N ASN A 48 -8.07 -2.93 5.83
CA ASN A 48 -6.72 -3.43 5.59
C ASN A 48 -5.74 -2.26 5.67
N GLU A 49 -4.64 -2.48 6.37
CA GLU A 49 -3.56 -1.52 6.50
C GLU A 49 -2.38 -1.98 5.66
N ASP A 50 -2.25 -1.40 4.48
CA ASP A 50 -1.21 -1.76 3.52
C ASP A 50 -0.12 -0.67 3.40
N ASP A 51 -0.39 0.57 3.83
CA ASP A 51 0.58 1.69 3.75
C ASP A 51 1.51 1.81 4.96
N GLY A 52 1.32 0.95 5.97
CA GLY A 52 2.15 0.92 7.17
C GLY A 52 1.81 2.03 8.17
N GLY A 53 0.62 2.63 8.04
CA GLY A 53 0.08 3.61 8.97
C GLY A 53 -0.13 3.07 10.40
N MET A 54 -0.55 3.98 11.29
CA MET A 54 -0.82 3.62 12.67
C MET A 54 -2.10 2.77 12.78
N GLN A 55 -1.95 1.53 13.22
CA GLN A 55 -3.06 0.64 13.46
C GLN A 55 -3.96 1.16 14.60
N VAL A 56 -5.20 1.50 14.28
CA VAL A 56 -6.20 2.01 15.23
C VAL A 56 -7.19 0.95 15.74
N VAL A 57 -7.18 -0.25 15.13
CA VAL A 57 -8.06 -1.38 15.49
C VAL A 57 -7.27 -2.69 15.54
N ASN A 58 -7.62 -3.61 16.44
CA ASN A 58 -6.93 -4.90 16.55
C ASN A 58 -7.18 -5.78 15.32
N PHE A 59 -6.12 -6.39 14.78
CA PHE A 59 -6.23 -7.43 13.77
C PHE A 59 -6.52 -8.77 14.44
N TYR A 60 -7.68 -9.35 14.13
CA TYR A 60 -7.99 -10.73 14.49
C TYR A 60 -7.72 -11.58 13.26
N LYS A 61 -6.63 -12.37 13.30
CA LYS A 61 -6.37 -13.38 12.29
C LYS A 61 -7.29 -14.57 12.58
N ILE A 62 -8.20 -14.85 11.66
CA ILE A 62 -9.04 -16.06 11.64
C ILE A 62 -8.25 -17.24 11.10
#